data_AF-A0A368F0N0-F1
#
_entry.id   AF-A0A368F0N0-F1
#
_cell.length_a   1.000
_cell.length_b   1.000
_cell.length_c   1.000
_cell.angle_alpha   90.00
_cell.angle_beta   90.00
_cell.angle_gamma   90.00
#
_symmetry.space_group_name_H-M   'P 1'
#
loop_
_entity.id
_entity.type
_entity.pdbx_description
1 polymer ?
#
loop_
_entity_poly.entity_id
_entity_poly.type
_entity_poly.pdbx_seq_one_letter_code
_entity_poly.pdbx_strand_id
1 'polypeptide(L)'
;MVGDRYIPMKNAVGRSSFLVVNTDELMDFPRPLTSQWVYIGGIDAEKRSSLSPFWNTILSMRSRSVLVSFGDISPCRRRNDILLQAFSEIPDTTFIWHREENVSFNQSNVVVVQKFPGRGLLADPRVSTIITDGRVNSLHDVLSGGKPVVCIPSDQTQIRNCHQLGKRGVAAVTDCRDLTPRSVKEMIKQTATTEMRDSAKILSEAVTSKQTSPEERLIRTVEFAAKYGSSVDLHSNDDNVGIVQRYHLDVFVPLALLLATVVLLVAWIARSVWDKCKKNWSQKNNEGKSGAHANEDPEKPNKSSSAEPKGGETVDDSKETE
;
A
#
# COMPACT_ATOMS: atom_id res chain seq x y z
N MET A 1 -16.19 21.66 25.64
CA MET A 1 -16.45 20.54 26.56
C MET A 1 -17.37 19.57 25.85
N VAL A 2 -16.97 18.31 25.71
CA VAL A 2 -17.84 17.28 25.13
C VAL A 2 -18.70 16.74 26.28
N GLY A 3 -20.02 16.77 26.15
CA GLY A 3 -20.94 16.42 27.25
C GLY A 3 -20.87 14.95 27.65
N ASP A 4 -21.51 14.61 28.77
CA ASP A 4 -21.44 13.29 29.43
C ASP A 4 -21.91 12.09 28.57
N ARG A 5 -22.55 12.36 27.42
CA ARG A 5 -22.96 11.35 26.44
C ARG A 5 -21.94 11.08 25.34
N TYR A 6 -20.74 11.65 25.43
CA TYR A 6 -19.68 11.41 24.46
C TYR A 6 -19.13 9.99 24.59
N ILE A 7 -19.28 9.20 23.52
CA ILE A 7 -18.63 7.90 23.39
C ILE A 7 -17.40 8.11 22.51
N PRO A 8 -16.18 7.83 22.99
CA PRO A 8 -14.99 7.87 22.15
C PRO A 8 -15.15 6.96 20.94
N MET A 9 -14.67 7.39 19.77
CA MET A 9 -14.83 6.64 18.51
C MET A 9 -14.38 5.18 18.64
N LYS A 10 -13.25 4.94 19.33
CA LYS A 10 -12.77 3.56 19.59
C LYS A 10 -13.83 2.70 20.27
N ASN A 11 -14.48 3.24 21.30
CA ASN A 11 -15.51 2.53 22.06
C ASN A 11 -16.80 2.40 21.25
N ALA A 12 -17.15 3.41 20.44
CA ALA A 12 -18.30 3.33 19.55
C ALA A 12 -18.13 2.21 18.52
N VAL A 13 -16.96 2.13 17.89
CA VAL A 13 -16.59 1.07 16.95
C VAL A 13 -16.58 -0.29 17.65
N GLY A 14 -15.93 -0.42 18.80
CA GLY A 14 -15.84 -1.68 19.54
C GLY A 14 -17.16 -2.18 20.15
N ARG A 15 -18.22 -1.36 20.19
CA ARG A 15 -19.55 -1.73 20.72
C ARG A 15 -20.63 -1.88 19.65
N SER A 16 -20.33 -1.57 18.39
CA SER A 16 -21.32 -1.58 17.31
C SER A 16 -21.41 -2.95 16.64
N SER A 17 -22.58 -3.58 16.57
CA SER A 17 -22.71 -4.91 15.92
C SER A 17 -22.17 -4.96 14.48
N PHE A 18 -22.33 -3.87 13.71
CA PHE A 18 -21.75 -3.71 12.37
C PHE A 18 -21.23 -2.30 12.14
N LEU A 19 -20.30 -2.16 11.21
CA LEU A 19 -19.78 -0.91 10.68
C LEU A 19 -20.16 -0.83 9.20
N VAL A 20 -21.13 0.02 8.91
CA VAL A 20 -21.63 0.22 7.54
C VAL A 20 -20.80 1.30 6.86
N VAL A 21 -20.22 0.98 5.70
CA VAL A 21 -19.30 1.87 4.98
C VAL A 21 -19.80 2.12 3.56
N ASN A 22 -20.13 3.37 3.22
CA ASN A 22 -20.50 3.75 1.85
C ASN A 22 -19.26 3.90 0.95
N THR A 23 -18.58 2.78 0.70
CA THR A 23 -17.46 2.67 -0.24
C THR A 23 -17.47 1.27 -0.81
N ASP A 24 -16.95 1.10 -2.01
CA ASP A 24 -16.77 -0.22 -2.58
C ASP A 24 -15.52 -0.89 -1.95
N GLU A 25 -15.61 -2.15 -1.52
CA GLU A 25 -14.44 -2.87 -1.00
C GLU A 25 -13.29 -2.92 -2.04
N LEU A 26 -13.62 -2.93 -3.33
CA LEU A 26 -12.65 -2.85 -4.42
C LEU A 26 -12.03 -1.47 -4.56
N MET A 27 -12.39 -0.47 -3.75
CA MET A 27 -11.76 0.85 -3.71
C MET A 27 -10.94 1.08 -2.44
N ASP A 28 -11.07 0.20 -1.46
CA ASP A 28 -10.39 0.32 -0.20
C ASP A 28 -8.95 -0.24 -0.27
N PHE A 29 -8.12 0.11 0.70
CA PHE A 29 -6.79 -0.50 0.82
C PHE A 29 -6.98 -1.91 1.38
N PRO A 30 -6.33 -2.94 0.81
CA PRO A 30 -6.40 -4.27 1.38
C PRO A 30 -5.87 -4.21 2.82
N ARG A 31 -6.69 -4.66 3.76
CA ARG A 31 -6.42 -4.65 5.19
C ARG A 31 -7.16 -5.79 5.88
N PRO A 32 -6.68 -6.28 7.03
CA PRO A 32 -7.46 -7.20 7.86
C PRO A 32 -8.76 -6.52 8.30
N LEU A 33 -9.89 -7.17 8.04
CA LEU A 33 -11.22 -6.71 8.43
C LEU A 33 -11.91 -7.83 9.20
N THR A 34 -12.67 -7.45 10.21
CA THR A 34 -13.57 -8.36 10.91
C THR A 34 -14.88 -8.47 10.16
N SER A 35 -15.68 -9.49 10.48
CA SER A 35 -17.05 -9.66 9.96
C SER A 35 -18.01 -8.52 10.36
N GLN A 36 -17.57 -7.61 11.22
CA GLN A 36 -18.28 -6.38 11.58
C GLN A 36 -18.38 -5.40 10.40
N TRP A 37 -17.44 -5.43 9.45
CA TRP A 37 -17.40 -4.48 8.34
C TRP A 37 -18.37 -4.87 7.23
N VAL A 38 -19.28 -3.97 6.91
CA VAL A 38 -20.25 -4.13 5.82
C VAL A 38 -20.11 -2.95 4.87
N TYR A 39 -19.52 -3.23 3.71
CA TYR A 39 -19.49 -2.26 2.63
C TYR A 39 -20.89 -2.09 2.06
N ILE A 40 -21.26 -0.90 1.61
CA ILE A 40 -22.52 -0.59 0.92
C ILE A 40 -22.27 0.47 -0.17
N GLY A 41 -21.05 0.50 -0.71
CA GLY A 41 -20.68 1.42 -1.79
C GLY A 41 -21.66 1.35 -2.95
N GLY A 42 -22.12 2.52 -3.40
CA GLY A 42 -23.05 2.63 -4.52
C GLY A 42 -24.52 2.58 -4.14
N ILE A 43 -24.86 2.69 -2.85
CA ILE A 43 -26.25 2.74 -2.40
C ILE A 43 -27.04 3.92 -2.98
N ASP A 44 -26.38 5.04 -3.24
CA ASP A 44 -26.99 6.25 -3.81
C ASP A 44 -26.93 6.27 -5.34
N ALA A 45 -26.48 5.18 -5.96
CA ALA A 45 -26.14 5.21 -7.36
C ALA A 45 -27.39 5.13 -8.25
N GLU A 46 -27.55 6.12 -9.14
CA GLU A 46 -28.71 6.18 -10.01
C GLU A 46 -28.74 5.00 -10.99
N LYS A 47 -29.93 4.46 -11.26
CA LYS A 47 -30.12 3.45 -12.30
C LYS A 47 -29.74 4.02 -13.66
N ARG A 48 -29.21 3.16 -14.54
CA ARG A 48 -28.88 3.55 -15.91
C ARG A 48 -30.15 4.01 -16.64
N SER A 49 -30.19 5.28 -16.99
CA SER A 49 -31.27 5.90 -17.77
C SER A 49 -30.83 6.13 -19.22
N SER A 50 -31.81 6.24 -20.12
CA SER A 50 -31.54 6.65 -21.50
C SER A 50 -31.12 8.12 -21.55
N LEU A 51 -30.16 8.43 -22.41
CA LEU A 51 -29.70 9.79 -22.60
C LEU A 51 -30.75 10.60 -23.38
N SER A 52 -31.03 11.81 -22.89
CA SER A 52 -31.93 12.74 -23.59
C SER A 52 -31.29 13.25 -24.91
N PRO A 53 -32.10 13.78 -25.85
CA PRO A 53 -31.57 14.36 -27.10
C PRO A 53 -30.50 15.43 -26.87
N PHE A 54 -30.64 16.22 -25.80
CA PHE A 54 -29.64 17.20 -25.37
C PHE A 54 -28.24 16.59 -25.20
N TRP A 55 -28.13 15.46 -24.50
CA TRP A 55 -26.85 14.78 -24.28
C TRP A 55 -26.30 14.17 -25.56
N ASN A 56 -27.17 13.65 -26.43
CA ASN A 56 -26.75 13.14 -27.73
C ASN A 56 -26.13 14.25 -28.60
N THR A 57 -26.69 15.45 -28.58
CA THR A 57 -26.13 16.60 -29.30
C THR A 57 -24.76 16.98 -28.74
N ILE A 58 -24.63 17.14 -27.42
CA ILE A 58 -23.36 17.55 -26.77
C ILE A 58 -22.25 16.52 -27.04
N LEU A 59 -22.55 15.23 -26.83
CA LEU A 59 -21.57 14.16 -26.99
C LEU A 59 -21.12 13.97 -28.44
N SER A 60 -21.92 14.43 -29.42
CA SER A 60 -21.62 14.34 -30.85
C SER A 60 -21.00 15.63 -31.42
N MET A 61 -20.80 16.69 -30.62
CA MET A 61 -20.19 17.93 -31.11
C MET A 61 -18.76 17.74 -31.62
N ARG A 62 -18.04 16.76 -31.07
CA ARG A 62 -16.64 16.48 -31.40
C ARG A 62 -16.34 14.98 -31.31
N SER A 63 -15.15 14.59 -31.73
CA SER A 63 -14.71 13.19 -31.77
C SER A 63 -14.64 12.53 -30.40
N ARG A 64 -14.35 13.31 -29.36
CA ARG A 64 -14.18 12.82 -27.99
C ARG A 64 -14.96 13.69 -27.01
N SER A 65 -15.49 13.07 -25.97
CA SER A 65 -16.03 13.80 -24.82
C SER A 65 -15.25 13.46 -23.56
N VAL A 66 -15.04 14.47 -22.72
CA VAL A 66 -14.41 14.35 -21.40
C VAL A 66 -15.31 15.01 -20.38
N LEU A 67 -15.67 14.27 -19.33
CA LEU A 67 -16.47 14.84 -18.23
C LEU A 67 -15.53 15.46 -17.21
N VAL A 68 -15.90 16.61 -16.66
CA VAL A 68 -15.11 17.33 -15.64
C VAL A 68 -16.01 17.61 -14.44
N SER A 69 -15.65 17.09 -13.27
CA SER A 69 -16.42 17.27 -12.04
C SER A 69 -15.49 17.37 -10.82
N PHE A 70 -15.48 18.54 -10.20
CA PHE A 70 -14.81 18.81 -8.93
C PHE A 70 -15.87 19.19 -7.89
N GLY A 71 -15.60 18.93 -6.61
CA GLY A 71 -16.44 19.46 -5.53
C GLY A 71 -16.43 20.99 -5.51
N ASP A 72 -17.52 21.61 -5.07
CA ASP A 72 -17.71 23.06 -5.18
C ASP A 72 -16.68 23.88 -4.41
N ILE A 73 -16.19 23.33 -3.29
CA ILE A 73 -15.14 23.89 -2.45
C ILE A 73 -13.72 23.47 -2.85
N SER A 74 -13.56 22.68 -3.91
CA SER A 74 -12.25 22.19 -4.34
C SER A 74 -11.33 23.36 -4.73
N PRO A 75 -10.12 23.47 -4.16
CA PRO A 75 -9.09 24.39 -4.62
C PRO A 75 -8.78 24.26 -6.12
N CYS A 76 -8.93 23.06 -6.71
CA CYS A 76 -8.66 22.83 -8.13
C CYS A 76 -9.69 23.52 -9.02
N ARG A 77 -10.93 23.65 -8.53
CA ARG A 77 -11.99 24.42 -9.19
C ARG A 77 -11.65 25.92 -9.26
N ARG A 78 -10.74 26.42 -8.42
CA ARG A 78 -10.26 27.83 -8.50
C ARG A 78 -9.15 28.03 -9.53
N ARG A 79 -8.46 26.96 -9.92
CA ARG A 79 -7.41 26.95 -10.97
C ARG A 79 -8.00 26.73 -12.37
N ASN A 80 -9.09 27.45 -12.68
CA ASN A 80 -9.81 27.31 -13.94
C ASN A 80 -8.94 27.72 -15.13
N ASP A 81 -8.09 28.73 -14.97
CA ASP A 81 -7.13 29.21 -15.97
C ASP A 81 -6.26 28.07 -16.52
N ILE A 82 -5.69 27.24 -15.64
CA ILE A 82 -4.83 26.11 -16.00
C ILE A 82 -5.59 25.05 -16.80
N LEU A 83 -6.79 24.69 -16.32
CA LEU A 83 -7.65 23.69 -16.97
C LEU A 83 -8.14 24.20 -18.34
N LEU A 84 -8.64 25.43 -18.39
CA LEU A 84 -9.14 26.06 -19.61
C LEU A 84 -8.03 26.23 -20.66
N GLN A 85 -6.80 26.56 -20.23
CA GLN A 85 -5.65 26.59 -21.12
C GLN A 85 -5.38 25.18 -21.69
N ALA A 86 -5.32 24.15 -20.84
CA ALA A 86 -5.13 22.77 -21.30
C ALA A 86 -6.23 22.31 -22.28
N PHE A 87 -7.49 22.66 -21.99
CA PHE A 87 -8.63 22.31 -22.83
C PHE A 87 -8.56 23.01 -24.18
N SER A 88 -8.15 24.27 -24.22
CA SER A 88 -7.99 25.02 -25.48
C SER A 88 -6.97 24.38 -26.44
N GLU A 89 -5.99 23.66 -25.91
CA GLU A 89 -4.98 22.94 -26.68
C GLU A 89 -5.44 21.54 -27.16
N ILE A 90 -6.68 21.14 -26.87
CA ILE A 90 -7.30 19.87 -27.29
C ILE A 90 -8.64 20.16 -28.01
N PRO A 91 -8.61 20.73 -29.23
CA PRO A 91 -9.79 21.24 -29.91
C PRO A 91 -10.75 20.16 -30.43
N ASP A 92 -10.29 18.91 -30.52
CA ASP A 92 -11.03 17.72 -30.96
C ASP A 92 -11.87 17.06 -29.85
N THR A 93 -11.80 17.59 -28.64
CA THR A 93 -12.47 17.07 -27.44
C THR A 93 -13.47 18.08 -26.88
N THR A 94 -14.69 17.64 -26.60
CA THR A 94 -15.69 18.42 -25.85
C THR A 94 -15.54 18.15 -24.36
N PHE A 95 -15.22 19.18 -23.59
CA PHE A 95 -15.12 19.13 -22.14
C PHE A 95 -16.46 19.52 -21.51
N ILE A 96 -17.15 18.55 -20.92
CA ILE A 96 -18.44 18.74 -20.28
C ILE A 96 -18.18 18.98 -18.79
N TRP A 97 -18.27 20.23 -18.36
CA TRP A 97 -17.91 20.65 -17.01
C TRP A 97 -19.15 20.84 -16.14
N HIS A 98 -19.28 20.01 -15.10
CA HIS A 98 -20.27 20.21 -14.06
C HIS A 98 -19.93 21.43 -13.18
N ARG A 99 -20.85 22.41 -13.12
CA ARG A 99 -20.79 23.58 -12.23
C ARG A 99 -22.21 23.91 -11.76
N GLU A 100 -22.39 24.12 -10.47
CA GLU A 100 -23.67 24.63 -9.94
C GLU A 100 -23.96 26.05 -10.44
N GLU A 101 -22.91 26.89 -10.48
CA GLU A 101 -22.99 28.25 -10.99
C GLU A 101 -23.12 28.28 -12.51
N ASN A 102 -23.98 29.16 -13.02
CA ASN A 102 -24.12 29.41 -14.45
C ASN A 102 -22.97 30.30 -14.96
N VAL A 103 -21.82 29.67 -15.21
CA VAL A 103 -20.61 30.33 -15.72
C VAL A 103 -20.44 30.00 -17.20
N SER A 104 -20.09 31.01 -18.00
CA SER A 104 -19.63 30.82 -19.37
C SER A 104 -18.11 30.98 -19.45
N PHE A 105 -17.50 30.19 -20.32
CA PHE A 105 -16.07 30.26 -20.62
C PHE A 105 -15.89 30.64 -22.09
N ASN A 106 -14.75 31.26 -22.41
CA ASN A 106 -14.46 31.68 -23.79
C ASN A 106 -14.07 30.52 -24.71
N GLN A 107 -13.76 29.35 -24.14
CA GLN A 107 -13.35 28.15 -24.86
C GLN A 107 -14.56 27.50 -25.56
N SER A 108 -14.53 27.46 -26.89
CA SER A 108 -15.59 26.86 -27.72
C SER A 108 -15.76 25.35 -27.52
N ASN A 109 -14.79 24.69 -26.86
CA ASN A 109 -14.81 23.27 -26.57
C ASN A 109 -15.16 22.91 -25.13
N VAL A 110 -15.59 23.87 -24.33
CA VAL A 110 -16.07 23.66 -22.97
C VAL A 110 -17.58 23.90 -22.93
N VAL A 111 -18.33 22.92 -22.42
CA VAL A 111 -19.78 23.00 -22.22
C VAL A 111 -20.05 22.87 -20.73
N VAL A 112 -20.61 23.91 -20.13
CA VAL A 112 -20.94 23.93 -18.70
C VAL A 112 -22.36 23.39 -18.49
N VAL A 113 -22.51 22.50 -17.52
CA VAL A 113 -23.80 21.86 -17.18
C VAL A 113 -24.02 21.84 -15.67
N GLN A 114 -25.26 22.02 -15.24
CA GLN A 114 -25.60 22.04 -13.81
C GLN A 114 -25.80 20.66 -13.21
N LYS A 115 -26.14 19.65 -14.03
CA LYS A 115 -26.38 18.29 -13.55
C LYS A 115 -25.96 17.27 -14.60
N PHE A 116 -25.25 16.23 -14.19
CA PHE A 116 -25.00 15.05 -15.04
C PHE A 116 -26.21 14.08 -14.99
N PRO A 117 -26.54 13.41 -16.10
CA PRO A 117 -27.65 12.46 -16.15
C PRO A 117 -27.13 11.08 -15.69
N GLY A 118 -26.89 10.93 -14.39
CA GLY A 118 -26.57 9.67 -13.72
C GLY A 118 -25.53 8.77 -14.43
N ARG A 119 -25.68 7.45 -14.24
CA ARG A 119 -24.79 6.42 -14.81
C ARG A 119 -24.84 6.31 -16.34
N GLY A 120 -25.93 6.77 -16.97
CA GLY A 120 -26.12 6.68 -18.42
C GLY A 120 -25.02 7.40 -19.21
N LEU A 121 -24.63 8.61 -18.76
CA LEU A 121 -23.57 9.39 -19.38
C LEU A 121 -22.18 8.78 -19.14
N LEU A 122 -21.94 8.27 -17.94
CA LEU A 122 -20.65 7.68 -17.56
C LEU A 122 -20.34 6.41 -18.36
N ALA A 123 -21.38 5.66 -18.72
CA ALA A 123 -21.28 4.45 -19.52
C ALA A 123 -21.32 4.69 -21.05
N ASP A 124 -21.50 5.94 -21.52
CA ASP A 124 -21.60 6.23 -22.96
C ASP A 124 -20.24 6.02 -23.66
N PRO A 125 -20.17 5.33 -24.82
CA PRO A 125 -18.91 5.08 -25.52
C PRO A 125 -18.19 6.35 -26.00
N ARG A 126 -18.90 7.47 -26.23
CA ARG A 126 -18.31 8.75 -26.65
C ARG A 126 -17.58 9.47 -25.53
N VAL A 127 -17.86 9.10 -24.27
CA VAL A 127 -17.09 9.57 -23.11
C VAL A 127 -15.79 8.76 -23.03
N SER A 128 -14.67 9.47 -23.15
CA SER A 128 -13.34 8.88 -23.21
C SER A 128 -12.64 8.77 -21.86
N THR A 129 -12.81 9.78 -20.99
CA THR A 129 -12.23 9.84 -19.65
C THR A 129 -13.01 10.83 -18.80
N ILE A 130 -12.82 10.76 -17.48
CA ILE A 130 -13.43 11.66 -16.51
C ILE A 130 -12.32 12.36 -15.73
N ILE A 131 -12.43 13.66 -15.53
CA ILE A 131 -11.57 14.47 -14.67
C ILE A 131 -12.30 14.71 -13.35
N THR A 132 -11.72 14.29 -12.23
CA THR A 132 -12.34 14.39 -10.90
C THR A 132 -11.32 14.62 -9.79
N ASP A 133 -11.78 15.09 -8.63
CA ASP A 133 -11.00 15.18 -7.39
C ASP A 133 -10.99 13.88 -6.57
N GLY A 134 -11.71 12.83 -6.97
CA GLY A 134 -11.68 11.54 -6.27
C GLY A 134 -12.55 11.50 -5.01
N ARG A 135 -13.66 12.24 -4.99
CA ARG A 135 -14.68 12.13 -3.93
C ARG A 135 -15.42 10.79 -4.01
N VAL A 136 -15.71 10.18 -2.86
CA VAL A 136 -16.25 8.81 -2.73
C VAL A 136 -17.56 8.61 -3.50
N ASN A 137 -18.51 9.54 -3.39
CA ASN A 137 -19.81 9.40 -4.05
C ASN A 137 -19.67 9.36 -5.57
N SER A 138 -18.83 10.24 -6.14
CA SER A 138 -18.54 10.24 -7.58
C SER A 138 -17.73 9.03 -8.02
N LEU A 139 -16.87 8.48 -7.15
CA LEU A 139 -15.98 7.39 -7.52
C LEU A 139 -16.74 6.11 -7.85
N HIS A 140 -17.76 5.76 -7.08
CA HIS A 140 -18.52 4.54 -7.37
C HIS A 140 -19.20 4.61 -8.75
N ASP A 141 -19.79 5.76 -9.11
CA ASP A 141 -20.43 5.95 -10.41
C ASP A 141 -19.41 5.95 -11.56
N VAL A 142 -18.26 6.60 -11.35
CA VAL A 142 -17.14 6.62 -12.30
C VAL A 142 -16.65 5.19 -12.60
N LEU A 143 -16.46 4.38 -11.56
CA LEU A 143 -16.03 2.99 -11.69
C LEU A 143 -17.09 2.13 -12.37
N SER A 144 -18.36 2.32 -12.01
CA SER A 144 -19.48 1.62 -12.65
C SER A 144 -19.57 1.93 -14.14
N GLY A 145 -19.07 3.08 -14.59
CA GLY A 145 -19.01 3.47 -16.01
C GLY A 145 -17.85 2.86 -16.81
N GLY A 146 -16.86 2.25 -16.15
CA GLY A 146 -15.72 1.59 -16.82
C GLY A 146 -14.83 2.53 -17.63
N LYS A 147 -14.74 3.79 -17.21
CA LYS A 147 -13.90 4.80 -17.86
C LYS A 147 -12.62 5.04 -17.05
N PRO A 148 -11.46 5.13 -17.72
CA PRO A 148 -10.27 5.73 -17.13
C PRO A 148 -10.51 7.11 -16.56
N VAL A 149 -9.68 7.49 -15.58
CA VAL A 149 -9.88 8.70 -14.78
C VAL A 149 -8.61 9.55 -14.73
N VAL A 150 -8.77 10.86 -14.84
CA VAL A 150 -7.78 11.86 -14.44
C VAL A 150 -8.17 12.32 -13.04
N CYS A 151 -7.38 11.95 -12.04
CA CYS A 151 -7.68 12.22 -10.63
C CYS A 151 -6.77 13.33 -10.10
N ILE A 152 -7.37 14.45 -9.69
CA ILE A 152 -6.68 15.65 -9.24
C ILE A 152 -7.15 15.98 -7.82
N PRO A 153 -6.61 15.29 -6.79
CA PRO A 153 -7.05 15.48 -5.42
C PRO A 153 -6.51 16.79 -4.82
N SER A 154 -7.23 17.30 -3.83
CA SER A 154 -6.93 18.55 -3.12
C SER A 154 -6.88 18.43 -1.60
N ASP A 155 -7.34 17.32 -1.04
CA ASP A 155 -7.28 17.01 0.39
C ASP A 155 -6.79 15.58 0.65
N GLN A 156 -6.50 15.24 1.91
CA GLN A 156 -5.93 13.95 2.27
C GLN A 156 -6.84 12.75 1.93
N THR A 157 -8.16 12.91 2.05
CA THR A 157 -9.14 11.86 1.75
C THR A 157 -9.19 11.61 0.25
N GLN A 158 -9.21 12.68 -0.54
CA GLN A 158 -9.14 12.64 -2.00
C GLN A 158 -7.82 12.04 -2.48
N ILE A 159 -6.69 12.45 -1.89
CA ILE A 159 -5.36 11.90 -2.21
C ILE A 159 -5.37 10.39 -2.04
N ARG A 160 -5.84 9.92 -0.89
CA ARG A 160 -5.98 8.49 -0.58
C ARG A 160 -6.78 7.76 -1.66
N ASN A 161 -7.94 8.30 -2.05
CA ASN A 161 -8.82 7.66 -3.03
C ASN A 161 -8.23 7.70 -4.45
N CYS A 162 -7.61 8.81 -4.86
CA CYS A 162 -6.98 8.92 -6.17
C CYS A 162 -5.79 7.97 -6.31
N HIS A 163 -4.92 7.88 -5.30
CA HIS A 163 -3.82 6.91 -5.32
C HIS A 163 -4.32 5.47 -5.42
N GLN A 164 -5.50 5.18 -4.89
CA GLN A 164 -6.10 3.86 -4.99
C GLN A 164 -6.56 3.50 -6.39
N LEU A 165 -7.12 4.47 -7.12
CA LEU A 165 -7.37 4.30 -8.54
C LEU A 165 -6.07 4.16 -9.33
N GLY A 166 -5.05 4.95 -9.01
CA GLY A 166 -3.74 4.88 -9.66
C GLY A 166 -3.08 3.51 -9.48
N LYS A 167 -3.10 2.95 -8.26
CA LYS A 167 -2.59 1.60 -7.97
C LYS A 167 -3.31 0.49 -8.73
N ARG A 168 -4.57 0.70 -9.09
CA ARG A 168 -5.37 -0.23 -9.90
C ARG A 168 -5.18 -0.04 -11.40
N GLY A 169 -4.33 0.89 -11.81
CA GLY A 169 -4.08 1.18 -13.21
C GLY A 169 -5.26 1.82 -13.93
N VAL A 170 -6.23 2.41 -13.22
CA VAL A 170 -7.43 3.02 -13.82
C VAL A 170 -7.41 4.54 -13.82
N ALA A 171 -6.40 5.15 -13.18
CA ALA A 171 -6.28 6.60 -13.14
C ALA A 171 -4.85 7.13 -13.31
N ALA A 172 -4.75 8.26 -14.00
CA ALA A 172 -3.63 9.16 -13.90
C ALA A 172 -3.86 10.10 -12.70
N VAL A 173 -2.85 10.29 -11.84
CA VAL A 173 -3.01 11.04 -10.57
C VAL A 173 -1.98 12.17 -10.50
N THR A 174 -2.42 13.39 -10.21
CA THR A 174 -1.54 14.54 -9.92
C THR A 174 -2.12 15.39 -8.81
N ASP A 175 -1.29 15.88 -7.89
CA ASP A 175 -1.76 16.80 -6.86
C ASP A 175 -2.24 18.11 -7.51
N CYS A 176 -3.32 18.67 -6.96
CA CYS A 176 -3.85 19.96 -7.37
C CYS A 176 -2.81 21.09 -7.40
N ARG A 177 -1.85 21.05 -6.46
CA ARG A 177 -0.79 22.04 -6.28
C ARG A 177 0.21 22.02 -7.44
N ASP A 178 0.45 20.86 -8.00
CA ASP A 178 1.42 20.60 -9.08
C ASP A 178 0.76 20.62 -10.48
N LEU A 179 -0.51 21.02 -10.54
CA LEU A 179 -1.27 21.07 -11.77
C LEU A 179 -0.71 22.11 -12.74
N THR A 180 -0.45 21.70 -13.97
CA THR A 180 -0.03 22.58 -15.08
C THR A 180 -0.85 22.24 -16.33
N PRO A 181 -0.94 23.14 -17.33
CA PRO A 181 -1.69 22.83 -18.55
C PRO A 181 -1.13 21.59 -19.27
N ARG A 182 0.20 21.46 -19.25
CA ARG A 182 0.91 20.31 -19.81
C ARG A 182 0.58 19.01 -19.07
N SER A 183 0.60 19.00 -17.74
CA SER A 183 0.30 17.79 -16.97
C SER A 183 -1.13 17.30 -17.22
N VAL A 184 -2.11 18.20 -17.31
CA VAL A 184 -3.50 17.84 -17.66
C VAL A 184 -3.57 17.12 -19.00
N LYS A 185 -2.90 17.65 -20.03
CA LYS A 185 -2.87 17.02 -21.36
C LYS A 185 -2.21 15.64 -21.34
N GLU A 186 -1.08 15.52 -20.64
CA GLU A 186 -0.34 14.26 -20.52
C GLU A 186 -1.19 13.20 -19.79
N MET A 187 -1.91 13.59 -18.73
CA MET A 187 -2.83 12.69 -18.03
C MET A 187 -4.01 12.23 -18.91
N ILE A 188 -4.63 13.14 -19.67
CA ILE A 188 -5.70 12.78 -20.63
C ILE A 188 -5.17 11.83 -21.73
N LYS A 189 -3.91 12.00 -22.13
CA LYS A 189 -3.25 11.08 -23.06
C LYS A 189 -2.99 9.72 -22.42
N GLN A 190 -2.57 9.69 -21.16
CA GLN A 190 -2.33 8.46 -20.40
C GLN A 190 -3.62 7.63 -20.23
N THR A 191 -4.76 8.28 -19.99
CA THR A 191 -6.07 7.60 -19.93
C THR A 191 -6.51 7.03 -21.27
N ALA A 192 -5.88 7.44 -22.37
CA ALA A 192 -6.10 6.90 -23.70
C ALA A 192 -5.24 5.66 -24.03
N THR A 193 -4.50 5.10 -23.07
CA THR A 193 -3.76 3.84 -23.25
C THR A 193 -4.68 2.63 -23.16
N THR A 194 -4.34 1.55 -23.89
CA THR A 194 -5.13 0.31 -23.88
C THR A 194 -5.15 -0.33 -22.49
N GLU A 195 -3.99 -0.40 -21.83
CA GLU A 195 -3.83 -0.98 -20.49
C GLU A 195 -4.77 -0.33 -19.46
N MET A 196 -4.85 1.01 -19.45
CA MET A 196 -5.71 1.73 -18.50
C MET A 196 -7.19 1.55 -18.81
N ARG A 197 -7.57 1.46 -20.09
CA ARG A 197 -8.96 1.17 -20.50
C ARG A 197 -9.38 -0.24 -20.12
N ASP A 198 -8.52 -1.23 -20.34
CA ASP A 198 -8.79 -2.62 -20.00
C ASP A 198 -8.91 -2.78 -18.47
N SER A 199 -8.02 -2.14 -17.71
CA SER A 199 -8.09 -2.11 -16.26
C SER A 199 -9.39 -1.47 -15.76
N ALA A 200 -9.82 -0.36 -16.38
CA ALA A 200 -11.08 0.31 -16.03
C ALA A 200 -12.30 -0.56 -16.34
N LYS A 201 -12.27 -1.29 -17.47
CA LYS A 201 -13.34 -2.22 -17.86
C LYS A 201 -13.44 -3.40 -16.89
N ILE A 202 -12.31 -4.05 -16.57
CA ILE A 202 -12.26 -5.16 -15.61
C ILE A 202 -12.78 -4.72 -14.24
N LEU A 203 -12.35 -3.55 -13.77
CA LEU A 203 -12.80 -3.03 -12.48
C LEU A 203 -14.30 -2.70 -12.48
N SER A 204 -14.82 -2.14 -13.58
CA SER A 204 -16.26 -1.90 -13.73
C SER A 204 -17.08 -3.19 -13.72
N GLU A 205 -16.63 -4.21 -14.44
CA GLU A 205 -17.25 -5.54 -14.42
C GLU A 205 -17.26 -6.10 -13.00
N ALA A 206 -16.14 -6.03 -12.28
CA ALA A 206 -16.04 -6.51 -10.90
C ALA A 206 -16.96 -5.76 -9.91
N VAL A 207 -17.09 -4.43 -10.06
CA VAL A 207 -17.98 -3.62 -9.21
C VAL A 207 -19.46 -3.92 -9.51
N THR A 208 -19.80 -4.11 -10.78
CA THR A 208 -21.19 -4.32 -11.23
C THR A 208 -21.65 -5.78 -11.15
N SER A 209 -20.73 -6.74 -11.09
CA SER A 209 -21.03 -8.19 -11.00
C SER A 209 -21.32 -8.68 -9.58
N LYS A 210 -21.44 -7.79 -8.60
CA LYS A 210 -21.69 -8.19 -7.20
C LYS A 210 -23.06 -8.86 -7.08
N GLN A 211 -23.10 -9.95 -6.33
CA GLN A 211 -24.28 -10.81 -6.20
C GLN A 211 -25.44 -10.15 -5.43
N THR A 212 -25.12 -9.31 -4.45
CA THR A 212 -26.10 -8.62 -3.60
C THR A 212 -26.04 -7.12 -3.84
N SER A 213 -27.21 -6.49 -3.92
CA SER A 213 -27.26 -5.03 -4.05
C SER A 213 -26.85 -4.35 -2.73
N PRO A 214 -26.29 -3.13 -2.78
CA PRO A 214 -25.96 -2.37 -1.56
C PRO A 214 -27.16 -2.20 -0.62
N GLU A 215 -28.36 -1.98 -1.16
CA GLU A 215 -29.60 -1.83 -0.41
C GLU A 215 -30.00 -3.12 0.29
N GLU A 216 -29.99 -4.25 -0.44
CA GLU A 216 -30.32 -5.56 0.11
C GLU A 216 -29.31 -5.97 1.21
N ARG A 217 -28.02 -5.70 0.97
CA ARG A 217 -26.96 -5.93 1.96
C ARG A 217 -27.17 -5.08 3.21
N LEU A 218 -27.56 -3.81 3.07
CA LEU A 218 -27.88 -2.94 4.20
C LEU A 218 -29.08 -3.45 5.00
N ILE A 219 -30.20 -3.73 4.33
CA ILE A 219 -31.44 -4.19 4.98
C ILE A 219 -31.18 -5.45 5.78
N ARG A 220 -30.56 -6.47 5.16
CA ARG A 220 -30.24 -7.74 5.84
C ARG A 220 -29.31 -7.54 7.04
N THR A 221 -28.33 -6.65 6.92
CA THR A 221 -27.40 -6.34 8.02
C THR A 221 -28.14 -5.71 9.20
N VAL A 222 -29.02 -4.75 8.93
CA VAL A 222 -29.82 -4.08 9.97
C VAL A 222 -30.82 -5.04 10.61
N GLU A 223 -31.51 -5.86 9.83
CA GLU A 223 -32.43 -6.89 10.35
C GLU A 223 -31.71 -7.92 11.23
N PHE A 224 -30.51 -8.36 10.80
CA PHE A 224 -29.68 -9.25 11.59
C PHE A 224 -29.27 -8.59 12.91
N ALA A 225 -28.80 -7.34 12.85
CA ALA A 225 -28.40 -6.59 14.03
C ALA A 225 -29.58 -6.37 14.99
N ALA A 226 -30.79 -6.11 14.48
CA ALA A 226 -31.98 -5.94 15.30
C ALA A 226 -32.41 -7.25 15.98
N LYS A 227 -32.29 -8.39 15.29
CA LYS A 227 -32.70 -9.69 15.80
C LYS A 227 -31.71 -10.29 16.79
N TYR A 228 -30.41 -10.18 16.52
CA TYR A 228 -29.36 -10.86 17.28
C TYR A 228 -28.48 -9.90 18.07
N GLY A 229 -28.46 -8.61 17.76
CA GLY A 229 -27.75 -7.60 18.52
C GLY A 229 -26.27 -7.92 18.74
N SER A 230 -25.80 -7.73 19.97
CA SER A 230 -24.43 -8.04 20.40
C SER A 230 -24.22 -9.51 20.79
N SER A 231 -25.25 -10.37 20.68
CA SER A 231 -25.14 -11.77 21.13
C SER A 231 -24.21 -12.63 20.25
N VAL A 232 -23.95 -12.19 19.02
CA VAL A 232 -23.15 -12.92 18.01
C VAL A 232 -21.68 -12.49 18.00
N ASP A 233 -21.28 -11.54 18.88
CA ASP A 233 -19.92 -10.99 19.01
C ASP A 233 -19.05 -11.06 17.74
N LEU A 234 -19.27 -10.12 16.82
CA LEU A 234 -18.53 -10.01 15.56
C LEU A 234 -17.24 -9.17 15.70
N HIS A 235 -16.88 -8.81 16.93
CA HIS A 235 -15.74 -7.97 17.22
C HIS A 235 -14.45 -8.78 17.24
N SER A 236 -13.36 -8.16 16.81
CA SER A 236 -12.04 -8.68 17.14
C SER A 236 -11.80 -8.47 18.64
N ASN A 237 -11.54 -9.54 19.37
CA ASN A 237 -11.06 -9.47 20.76
C ASN A 237 -9.66 -8.86 20.89
N ASP A 238 -9.05 -8.49 19.77
CA ASP A 238 -7.74 -7.84 19.70
C ASP A 238 -7.65 -6.57 20.54
N ASP A 239 -8.74 -5.85 20.80
CA ASP A 239 -8.68 -4.63 21.62
C ASP A 239 -8.56 -4.90 23.13
N ASN A 240 -8.97 -6.09 23.58
CA ASN A 240 -8.98 -6.49 24.99
C ASN A 240 -7.70 -7.23 25.43
N VAL A 241 -6.77 -7.51 24.51
CA VAL A 241 -5.50 -8.17 24.83
C VAL A 241 -4.40 -7.16 25.20
N GLY A 242 -3.62 -7.49 26.23
CA GLY A 242 -2.46 -6.71 26.65
C GLY A 242 -1.32 -6.73 25.62
N ILE A 243 -0.39 -5.77 25.71
CA ILE A 243 0.74 -5.63 24.76
C ILE A 243 1.55 -6.93 24.63
N VAL A 244 1.75 -7.65 25.74
CA VAL A 244 2.50 -8.92 25.79
C VAL A 244 1.88 -9.95 24.86
N GLN A 245 0.58 -10.19 24.99
CA GLN A 245 -0.15 -11.18 24.19
C GLN A 245 -0.35 -10.69 22.75
N ARG A 246 -0.58 -9.38 22.53
CA ARG A 246 -0.76 -8.81 21.20
C ARG A 246 0.45 -9.01 20.28
N TYR A 247 1.66 -8.93 20.83
CA TYR A 247 2.90 -9.17 20.09
C TYR A 247 3.46 -10.58 20.32
N HIS A 248 2.68 -11.48 20.95
CA HIS A 248 3.09 -12.84 21.32
C HIS A 248 4.46 -12.90 22.03
N LEU A 249 4.79 -11.89 22.83
CA LEU A 249 6.06 -11.82 23.56
C LEU A 249 6.19 -12.95 24.58
N ASP A 250 5.06 -13.40 25.12
CA ASP A 250 4.92 -14.59 25.96
C ASP A 250 5.30 -15.89 25.23
N VAL A 251 5.29 -15.92 23.90
CA VAL A 251 5.73 -17.07 23.08
C VAL A 251 7.15 -16.87 22.57
N PHE A 252 7.44 -15.71 21.98
CA PHE A 252 8.73 -15.46 21.33
C PHE A 252 9.89 -15.34 22.33
N VAL A 253 9.68 -14.76 23.51
CA VAL A 253 10.75 -14.60 24.51
C VAL A 253 11.19 -15.95 25.08
N PRO A 254 10.29 -16.84 25.55
CA PRO A 254 10.71 -18.17 26.00
C PRO A 254 11.33 -19.02 24.89
N LEU A 255 10.81 -18.93 23.66
CA LEU A 255 11.36 -19.66 22.52
C LEU A 255 12.79 -19.21 22.17
N ALA A 256 13.04 -17.90 22.19
CA ALA A 256 14.38 -17.35 21.98
C ALA A 256 15.36 -17.77 23.09
N LEU A 257 14.91 -17.78 24.34
CA LEU A 257 15.71 -18.27 25.47
C LEU A 257 16.04 -19.76 25.33
N LEU A 258 15.06 -20.59 24.94
CA LEU A 258 15.28 -22.01 24.67
C LEU A 258 16.33 -22.21 23.58
N LEU A 259 16.20 -21.52 22.45
CA LEU A 259 17.18 -21.58 21.35
C LEU A 259 18.58 -21.15 21.82
N ALA A 260 18.68 -20.05 22.57
CA ALA A 260 19.95 -19.58 23.11
C ALA A 260 20.60 -20.62 24.04
N THR A 261 19.82 -21.26 24.92
CA THR A 261 20.34 -22.30 25.82
C THR A 261 20.86 -23.52 25.05
N VAL A 262 20.16 -23.97 24.00
CA VAL A 262 20.62 -25.07 23.14
C VAL A 262 21.92 -24.70 22.43
N VAL A 263 22.03 -23.49 21.87
CA VAL A 263 23.25 -23.02 21.20
C VAL A 263 24.43 -22.95 22.18
N LEU A 264 24.21 -22.41 23.38
CA LEU A 264 25.25 -22.33 24.42
C LEU A 264 25.69 -23.72 24.89
N LEU A 265 24.76 -24.66 25.04
CA LEU A 265 25.06 -26.06 25.39
C LEU A 265 25.90 -26.73 24.30
N VAL A 266 25.53 -26.59 23.02
CA VAL A 266 26.31 -27.14 21.90
C VAL A 266 27.70 -26.52 21.84
N ALA A 267 27.82 -25.20 22.00
CA ALA A 267 29.10 -24.51 22.03
C ALA A 267 29.97 -24.97 23.22
N TRP A 268 29.36 -25.17 24.39
CA TRP A 268 30.03 -25.68 25.58
C TRP A 268 30.52 -27.13 25.40
N ILE A 269 29.71 -28.01 24.81
CA ILE A 269 30.08 -29.38 24.47
C ILE A 269 31.24 -29.37 23.46
N ALA A 270 31.11 -28.60 22.37
CA ALA A 270 32.15 -28.48 21.35
C ALA A 270 33.49 -28.00 21.93
N ARG A 271 33.45 -26.97 22.79
CA ARG A 271 34.63 -26.45 23.49
C ARG A 271 35.23 -27.49 24.45
N SER A 272 34.38 -28.20 25.19
CA SER A 272 34.81 -29.25 26.11
C SER A 272 35.46 -30.43 25.39
N VAL A 273 34.94 -30.83 24.22
CA VAL A 273 35.54 -31.85 23.35
C VAL A 273 36.88 -31.34 22.80
N TRP A 274 36.93 -30.11 22.30
CA TRP A 274 38.15 -29.48 21.80
C TRP A 274 39.26 -29.45 22.86
N ASP A 275 38.94 -29.02 24.08
CA ASP A 275 39.89 -28.93 25.19
C ASP A 275 40.41 -30.31 25.62
N LYS A 276 39.55 -31.34 25.61
CA LYS A 276 39.96 -32.74 25.85
C LYS A 276 40.86 -33.29 24.73
N CYS A 277 40.51 -33.04 23.47
CA CYS A 277 41.35 -33.43 22.32
C CYS A 277 42.72 -32.76 22.37
N LYS A 278 42.78 -31.46 22.72
CA LYS A 278 44.04 -30.71 22.87
C LYS A 278 44.91 -31.27 24.00
N LYS A 279 44.32 -31.59 25.16
CA LYS A 279 45.04 -32.21 26.29
C LYS A 279 45.60 -33.59 25.93
N ASN A 280 44.79 -34.45 25.29
CA ASN A 280 45.24 -35.77 24.85
C ASN A 280 46.36 -35.70 23.80
N TRP A 281 46.28 -34.74 22.87
CA TRP A 281 47.34 -34.51 21.88
C TRP A 281 48.64 -34.01 22.52
N SER A 282 48.54 -33.09 23.49
CA SER A 282 49.70 -32.62 24.27
C SER A 282 50.37 -33.74 25.08
N GLN A 283 49.58 -34.65 25.65
CA GLN A 283 50.10 -35.77 26.43
C GLN A 283 50.83 -36.78 25.55
N LYS A 284 50.26 -37.10 24.37
CA LYS A 284 50.88 -37.99 23.36
C LYS A 284 52.21 -37.43 22.82
N ASN A 285 52.32 -36.11 22.65
CA ASN A 285 53.58 -35.46 22.25
C ASN A 285 54.63 -35.40 23.37
N ASN A 286 54.23 -35.38 24.65
CA ASN A 286 55.18 -35.42 25.78
C ASN A 286 55.72 -36.83 26.04
N GLU A 287 54.89 -37.87 25.90
CA GLU A 287 55.34 -39.27 25.99
C GLU A 287 56.33 -39.62 24.86
N GLY A 288 56.16 -39.04 23.65
CA GLY A 288 57.12 -39.18 22.56
C GLY A 288 58.47 -38.48 22.79
N LYS A 289 58.56 -37.49 23.69
CA LYS A 289 59.82 -36.82 24.06
C LYS A 289 60.52 -37.49 25.25
N SER A 290 59.79 -38.13 26.16
CA SER A 290 60.39 -38.86 27.29
C SER A 290 61.13 -40.14 26.88
N GLY A 291 60.86 -40.70 25.70
CA GLY A 291 61.59 -41.85 25.17
C GLY A 291 62.96 -41.51 24.55
N ALA A 292 63.30 -40.22 24.41
CA ALA A 292 64.52 -39.76 23.73
C ALA A 292 65.64 -39.28 24.66
N HIS A 293 65.44 -39.26 25.99
CA HIS A 293 66.38 -38.71 26.98
C HIS A 293 66.66 -39.68 28.14
N ALA A 294 66.87 -40.96 27.83
CA ALA A 294 67.41 -41.94 28.79
C ALA A 294 68.78 -42.40 28.31
N ASN A 295 69.77 -41.51 28.37
CA ASN A 295 71.17 -41.84 28.67
C ASN A 295 71.99 -40.55 28.74
N GLU A 296 72.93 -40.55 29.70
CA GLU A 296 74.04 -39.60 29.92
C GLU A 296 73.65 -38.28 30.63
N ASP A 297 74.32 -37.82 31.69
CA ASP A 297 75.56 -38.20 32.41
C ASP A 297 75.59 -37.39 33.74
N PRO A 298 76.65 -37.45 34.60
CA PRO A 298 77.75 -36.50 34.39
C PRO A 298 79.15 -37.07 34.70
N GLU A 299 80.04 -36.91 33.73
CA GLU A 299 81.47 -37.17 33.79
C GLU A 299 82.25 -36.20 34.72
N LYS A 300 83.45 -36.59 35.17
CA LYS A 300 84.49 -35.70 35.73
C LYS A 300 85.80 -35.86 34.91
N PRO A 301 86.66 -34.83 34.85
CA PRO A 301 87.37 -34.45 33.63
C PRO A 301 88.89 -34.76 33.62
N ASN A 302 89.52 -34.76 32.43
CA ASN A 302 90.87 -34.20 32.29
C ASN A 302 91.30 -33.81 30.85
N LYS A 303 91.78 -32.57 30.75
CA LYS A 303 92.88 -32.01 29.92
C LYS A 303 92.95 -32.18 28.38
N SER A 304 92.74 -31.03 27.72
CA SER A 304 93.74 -30.23 26.98
C SER A 304 93.55 -30.02 25.47
N SER A 305 93.88 -28.77 25.09
CA SER A 305 94.46 -28.32 23.82
C SER A 305 93.54 -27.97 22.63
N SER A 306 93.37 -26.64 22.49
CA SER A 306 93.69 -25.83 21.30
C SER A 306 92.67 -25.64 20.16
N ALA A 307 92.58 -24.34 19.80
CA ALA A 307 92.29 -23.75 18.49
C ALA A 307 90.83 -23.46 18.09
N GLU A 308 90.47 -22.19 18.25
CA GLU A 308 89.58 -21.36 17.41
C GLU A 308 90.11 -21.23 15.95
N PRO A 309 89.42 -20.56 14.99
CA PRO A 309 88.06 -19.99 15.00
C PRO A 309 87.29 -20.10 13.64
N LYS A 310 86.12 -19.42 13.60
CA LYS A 310 85.38 -18.83 12.45
C LYS A 310 84.30 -19.73 11.83
N GLY A 311 83.10 -19.25 11.52
CA GLY A 311 82.52 -17.91 11.54
C GLY A 311 81.23 -17.89 10.71
N GLY A 312 80.48 -16.77 10.78
CA GLY A 312 79.40 -16.37 9.87
C GLY A 312 77.99 -16.66 10.41
N GLU A 313 77.19 -15.65 10.80
CA GLU A 313 76.44 -14.72 9.91
C GLU A 313 75.40 -15.48 9.06
N THR A 314 74.13 -15.12 8.91
CA THR A 314 73.42 -13.83 9.05
C THR A 314 71.94 -14.04 8.66
N VAL A 315 71.08 -13.13 9.14
CA VAL A 315 69.99 -12.44 8.38
C VAL A 315 68.75 -13.26 8.02
N ASP A 316 67.60 -12.93 8.61
CA ASP A 316 66.65 -11.86 8.22
C ASP A 316 65.81 -12.31 7.03
N ASP A 317 64.49 -12.22 7.14
CA ASP A 317 63.76 -11.04 6.69
C ASP A 317 62.31 -11.41 6.35
N SER A 318 61.39 -10.65 6.96
CA SER A 318 60.30 -9.95 6.29
C SER A 318 59.16 -10.65 5.52
N LYS A 319 57.98 -10.02 5.74
CA LYS A 319 56.96 -9.61 4.75
C LYS A 319 55.99 -10.69 4.26
N GLU A 320 54.72 -10.43 3.96
CA GLU A 320 53.83 -9.25 3.92
C GLU A 320 52.43 -9.80 3.55
N THR A 321 51.34 -9.08 3.93
CA THR A 321 50.05 -8.91 3.20
C THR A 321 49.21 -10.17 2.84
N GLU A 322 47.88 -10.21 2.88
CA GLU A 322 46.76 -9.24 2.90
C GLU A 322 45.71 -9.64 3.95
#